data_AF-A0A937QRA8-F1
#
_entry.id   AF-A0A937QRA8-F1
#
_cell.length_a   1.000
_cell.length_b   1.000
_cell.length_c   1.000
_cell.angle_alpha   90.00
_cell.angle_beta   90.00
_cell.angle_gamma   90.00
#
_symmetry.space_group_name_H-M   'P 1'
#
loop_
_entity.id
_entity.type
_entity.pdbx_description
1 polymer ?
#
loop_
_entity_poly.entity_id
_entity_poly.type
_entity_poly.pdbx_seq_one_letter_code
_entity_poly.pdbx_strand_id
1 'polypeptide(L)' 'EIPDGLPMAQWALAWCLQHPAVTCVIPGCKTIEQVESNAKAADLPSVSDDHPQAAGQ' A
#
# COMPACT_ATOMS: atom_id res chain seq x y z
N GLU A 1 4.56 7.34 -9.04
CA GLU A 1 5.19 6.17 -9.66
C GLU A 1 5.53 5.15 -8.58
N ILE A 2 5.73 3.89 -8.98
CA ILE A 2 5.98 2.77 -8.04
C ILE A 2 7.48 2.70 -7.81
N PRO A 3 7.99 2.62 -6.57
CA PRO A 3 9.40 2.39 -6.31
C PRO A 3 9.91 1.10 -6.98
N ASP A 4 11.13 1.15 -7.52
CA ASP A 4 11.75 -0.01 -8.15
C ASP A 4 11.85 -1.19 -7.19
N GLY A 5 11.49 -2.38 -7.68
CA GLY A 5 11.50 -3.61 -6.90
C GLY A 5 10.33 -3.76 -5.92
N LEU A 6 9.43 -2.78 -5.82
CA LEU A 6 8.26 -2.87 -4.95
C LEU A 6 7.07 -3.53 -5.68
N PRO A 7 6.44 -4.59 -5.11
CA PRO A 7 5.25 -5.17 -5.70
C PRO A 7 4.10 -4.16 -5.79
N MET A 8 3.46 -4.08 -6.95
CA MET A 8 2.34 -3.15 -7.16
C MET A 8 1.21 -3.31 -6.13
N ALA A 9 0.89 -4.55 -5.76
CA ALA A 9 -0.13 -4.81 -4.75
C ALA A 9 0.24 -4.18 -3.40
N GLN A 10 1.50 -4.28 -2.97
CA GLN A 10 1.94 -3.66 -1.71
C GLN A 10 1.82 -2.15 -1.76
N TRP A 11 2.24 -1.54 -2.87
CA TRP A 11 2.14 -0.08 -3.04
C TRP A 11 0.69 0.43 -3.00
N ALA A 12 -0.23 -0.28 -3.66
CA ALA A 12 -1.65 0.09 -3.65
C ALA A 12 -2.28 -0.04 -2.25
N LEU A 13 -1.94 -1.10 -1.51
CA LEU A 13 -2.44 -1.30 -0.14
C LEU A 13 -1.89 -0.24 0.83
N ALA A 14 -0.60 0.07 0.73
CA ALA A 14 0.04 1.12 1.53
C ALA A 14 -0.58 2.50 1.25
N TRP A 15 -0.90 2.79 -0.01
CA TRP A 15 -1.59 4.02 -0.38
C TRP A 15 -2.98 4.13 0.27
N CYS A 16 -3.78 3.06 0.24
CA CYS A 16 -5.08 3.04 0.91
C CYS A 16 -4.96 3.29 2.42
N LEU A 17 -3.94 2.72 3.07
CA LEU A 17 -3.70 2.85 4.52
C LEU A 17 -3.28 4.27 4.94
N GLN A 18 -2.80 5.12 4.03
CA GLN A 18 -2.38 6.48 4.35
C GLN A 18 -3.56 7.45 4.52
N HIS A 19 -4.73 7.12 3.98
CA HIS A 19 -5.89 7.99 4.10
C HIS A 19 -6.45 7.94 5.53
N PRO A 20 -6.60 9.08 6.25
CA PRO A 20 -6.99 9.09 7.67
C PRO A 20 -8.32 8.38 7.99
N ALA A 21 -9.24 8.33 7.03
CA ALA A 21 -10.52 7.62 7.19
C ALA A 21 -10.45 6.09 7.01
N VAL A 22 -9.33 5.55 6.52
CA VAL A 22 -9.13 4.11 6.32
C VAL A 22 -8.48 3.52 7.56
N THR A 23 -9.23 2.72 8.31
CA THR A 23 -8.72 2.06 9.53
C THR A 23 -8.11 0.69 9.26
N CYS A 24 -8.48 0.05 8.15
CA CYS A 24 -8.03 -1.28 7.76
C CYS A 24 -8.24 -1.48 6.26
N VAL A 25 -7.34 -2.23 5.63
CA VAL A 25 -7.50 -2.72 4.25
C VAL A 25 -7.62 -4.24 4.30
N ILE A 26 -8.63 -4.80 3.62
CA ILE A 26 -8.93 -6.25 3.63
C ILE A 26 -8.67 -6.81 2.22
N PRO A 27 -7.41 -7.14 1.88
CA PRO A 27 -7.08 -7.61 0.55
C PRO A 27 -7.41 -9.10 0.35
N GLY A 28 -7.83 -9.44 -0.87
CA GLY A 28 -7.95 -10.83 -1.29
C GLY A 28 -6.58 -11.49 -1.49
N CYS A 29 -6.50 -12.78 -1.22
CA CYS A 29 -5.32 -13.62 -1.44
C CYS A 29 -5.74 -15.08 -1.69
N LYS A 30 -4.91 -15.82 -2.43
CA LYS A 30 -5.11 -17.25 -2.78
C LYS A 30 -3.96 -18.14 -2.29
N THR A 31 -2.85 -17.55 -1.87
CA THR A 31 -1.67 -18.27 -1.37
C THR A 31 -1.12 -17.59 -0.11
N ILE A 32 -0.30 -18.32 0.65
CA ILE A 32 0.33 -17.82 1.88
C ILE A 32 1.27 -16.65 1.56
N GLU A 33 2.03 -16.75 0.47
CA GLU A 33 2.97 -15.72 0.04
C GLU A 33 2.25 -14.40 -0.29
N GLN A 34 1.01 -14.47 -0.78
CA GLN A 34 0.18 -13.28 -0.99
C GLN A 34 -0.29 -12.66 0.33
N VAL A 35 -0.65 -13.47 1.33
CA VAL A 35 -0.99 -12.99 2.68
C VAL A 35 0.21 -12.22 3.26
N GLU A 36 1.39 -12.83 3.23
CA GLU A 36 2.62 -12.24 3.75
C GLU A 36 3.02 -10.98 2.98
N SER A 37 2.91 -11.01 1.65
CA SER A 37 3.17 -9.84 0.81
C SER A 37 2.21 -8.70 1.11
N ASN A 38 0.90 -8.98 1.22
CA ASN A 38 -0.10 -7.97 1.55
C ASN A 38 0.14 -7.35 2.94
N ALA A 39 0.55 -8.16 3.93
CA ALA A 39 0.84 -7.68 5.28
C ALA A 39 2.00 -6.68 5.31
N LYS A 40 3.07 -6.93 4.53
CA LYS A 40 4.24 -6.04 4.43
C LYS A 40 3.91 -4.64 3.90
N ALA A 41 2.75 -4.46 3.26
CA ALA A 41 2.33 -3.14 2.79
C ALA A 41 2.15 -2.12 3.92
N ALA A 42 1.79 -2.57 5.13
CA ALA A 42 1.62 -1.69 6.28
C ALA A 42 2.92 -1.09 6.80
N ASP A 43 4.06 -1.70 6.46
CA ASP A 43 5.41 -1.24 6.87
C ASP A 43 6.04 -0.28 5.85
N LEU A 44 5.38 -0.05 4.71
CA LEU A 44 5.94 0.81 3.66
C LEU A 44 5.87 2.28 4.07
N PRO A 45 6.90 3.08 3.70
CA PRO A 45 6.89 4.51 3.94
C PRO A 45 5.72 5.16 3.20
N SER A 46 5.26 6.30 3.71
CA SER A 46 4.22 7.11 3.07
C SER A 46 4.64 7.48 1.65
N VAL A 47 3.65 7.59 0.76
CA VAL A 47 3.85 8.14 -0.57
C VAL A 47 4.29 9.59 -0.40
N SER A 48 5.33 10.01 -1.13
CA SER A 48 5.77 11.42 -1.13
C SER A 48 4.61 12.34 -1.47
N ASP A 49 4.51 13.48 -0.80
CA ASP A 49 3.46 14.49 -1.03
C ASP A 49 3.50 15.08 -2.45
N ASP A 50 4.66 15.02 -3.12
CA ASP A 50 4.83 15.42 -4.53
C ASP A 50 4.27 14.41 -5.55
N HIS A 51 3.73 13.27 -5.08
CA HIS A 51 3.14 12.27 -5.95
C HIS A 51 1.77 12.75 -6.45
N PRO A 52 1.43 12.61 -7.75
CA PRO A 52 0.15 13.09 -8.30
C PRO A 52 -1.09 12.42 -7.70
N GLN A 53 -0.91 11.31 -6.99
CA GLN A 53 -1.94 10.64 -6.20
C GLN A 53 -1.61 10.62 -4.70
N ALA A 54 -0.74 11.49 -4.18
CA ALA A 54 -0.52 11.55 -2.73
C ALA A 54 -1.86 11.76 -2.01
N ALA A 55 -2.06 11.11 -0.86
CA ALA A 55 -3.33 11.16 -0.12
C ALA A 55 -3.60 12.52 0.56
N GLY A 56 -2.90 13.58 0.12
CA GLY A 56 -3.04 14.96 0.58
C GLY A 56 -3.71 15.85 -0.47
N GLN A 57 -5.03 15.68 -0.67
CA GLN A 57 -6.01 16.74 -0.92
C GLN A 57 -7.37 16.31 -0.35
#